data_AF-A0A0C2H4E9-F1
#
_entry.id   AF-A0A0C2H4E9-F1
#
_cell.length_a   1.000
_cell.length_b   1.000
_cell.length_c   1.000
_cell.angle_alpha   90.00
_cell.angle_beta   90.00
_cell.angle_gamma   90.00
#
_symmetry.space_group_name_H-M   'P 1'
#
loop_
_entity.id
_entity.type
_entity.pdbx_description
1 polymer ?
#
loop_
_entity_poly.entity_id
_entity_poly.type
_entity_poly.pdbx_seq_one_letter_code
_entity_poly.pdbx_strand_id
1 'polypeptide(L)'
;MVAYAKIVQPSFTKYVEAIRLILFNQVVVATITIAAFHYPMKLTAITSIYCHPIEHALSNLAPVLLGPTLCGAHVTTLWIWACVAVMSTTFSHSGYHFPFQPSPEAHDYHHKV
;
A
#
# COMPACT_ATOMS: atom_id res chain seq x y z
N MET A 1 41.53 4.88 0.40
CA MET A 1 40.61 5.89 -0.18
C MET A 1 39.29 5.22 -0.48
N VAL A 2 38.31 5.34 0.42
CA VAL A 2 36.96 4.79 0.21
C VAL A 2 36.19 5.84 -0.58
N ALA A 3 35.86 5.53 -1.83
CA ALA A 3 35.01 6.38 -2.65
C ALA A 3 33.62 6.42 -2.01
N TYR A 4 33.29 7.54 -1.36
CA TYR A 4 31.90 7.86 -1.04
C TYR A 4 31.15 7.93 -2.36
N ALA A 5 30.44 6.85 -2.72
CA ALA A 5 29.46 6.89 -3.78
C ALA A 5 28.45 7.98 -3.39
N LYS A 6 28.54 9.14 -4.05
CA LYS A 6 27.50 10.17 -3.96
C LYS A 6 26.22 9.47 -4.39
N ILE A 7 25.35 9.16 -3.43
CA ILE A 7 23.98 8.75 -3.71
C ILE A 7 23.34 9.97 -4.37
N VAL A 8 23.32 9.97 -5.71
CA VAL A 8 22.67 11.02 -6.49
C VAL A 8 21.20 10.94 -6.14
N GLN A 9 20.72 11.93 -5.39
CA GLN A 9 19.32 12.04 -5.03
C GLN A 9 18.48 11.99 -6.32
N PRO A 10 17.43 11.15 -6.38
CA PRO A 10 16.58 11.07 -7.55
C PRO A 10 16.02 12.46 -7.88
N SER A 11 15.91 12.79 -9.18
CA SER A 11 15.21 14.01 -9.58
C SER A 11 13.74 13.94 -9.13
N PHE A 12 13.12 15.10 -8.89
CA PHE A 12 11.70 15.20 -8.52
C PHE A 12 10.79 14.38 -9.44
N THR A 13 11.09 14.35 -10.75
CA THR A 13 10.36 13.55 -11.75
C THR A 13 10.36 12.05 -11.43
N LYS A 14 11.44 11.50 -10.86
CA LYS A 14 11.49 10.08 -10.46
C LYS A 14 10.55 9.79 -9.29
N TYR A 15 10.28 10.75 -8.41
CA TYR A 15 9.27 10.62 -7.36
C TYR A 15 7.86 10.63 -7.95
N VAL A 16 7.60 11.47 -8.97
CA VAL A 16 6.31 11.49 -9.67
C VAL A 16 6.04 10.17 -10.39
N GLU A 17 7.02 9.63 -11.12
CA GLU A 17 6.88 8.31 -11.77
C GLU A 17 6.76 7.17 -10.74
N ALA A 18 7.43 7.27 -9.61
CA ALA A 18 7.28 6.31 -8.51
C ALA A 18 5.86 6.33 -7.93
N ILE A 19 5.25 7.51 -7.77
CA ILE A 19 3.84 7.62 -7.34
C ILE A 19 2.93 6.94 -8.35
N ARG A 20 3.16 7.09 -9.66
CA ARG A 20 2.39 6.37 -10.69
C ARG A 20 2.54 4.86 -10.60
N LEU A 21 3.76 4.38 -10.36
CA LEU A 21 4.04 2.95 -10.15
C LEU A 21 3.42 2.43 -8.84
N ILE A 22 3.38 3.24 -7.80
CA ILE A 22 2.70 2.92 -6.53
C ILE A 22 1.19 2.80 -6.75
N LEU A 23 0.59 3.71 -7.53
CA LEU A 23 -0.82 3.65 -7.90
C LEU A 23 -1.13 2.44 -8.78
N PHE A 24 -0.27 2.12 -9.75
CA PHE A 24 -0.41 0.91 -10.58
C PHE A 24 -0.30 -0.39 -9.75
N ASN A 25 0.58 -0.39 -8.76
CA ASN A 25 0.79 -1.51 -7.85
C ASN A 25 -0.47 -1.84 -7.01
N GLN A 26 -1.35 -0.86 -6.76
CA GLN A 26 -2.59 -1.10 -6.02
C GLN A 26 -3.55 -2.05 -6.76
N VAL A 27 -3.58 -1.97 -8.09
CA VAL A 27 -4.37 -2.88 -8.93
C VAL A 27 -3.70 -4.25 -9.02
N VAL A 28 -2.38 -4.28 -9.16
CA VAL A 28 -1.60 -5.53 -9.33
C VAL A 28 -1.59 -6.36 -8.05
N VAL A 29 -1.34 -5.77 -6.88
CA VAL A 29 -1.29 -6.48 -5.60
C VAL A 29 -2.66 -7.05 -5.22
N ALA A 30 -3.74 -6.27 -5.41
CA ALA A 30 -5.09 -6.77 -5.18
C ALA A 30 -5.41 -7.95 -6.12
N THR A 31 -5.09 -7.82 -7.41
CA THR A 31 -5.34 -8.87 -8.41
C THR A 31 -4.51 -10.13 -8.16
N ILE A 32 -3.23 -10.01 -7.82
CA ILE A 32 -2.36 -11.15 -7.50
C ILE A 32 -2.82 -11.84 -6.22
N THR A 33 -3.26 -11.08 -5.22
CA THR A 33 -3.83 -11.64 -3.99
C THR A 33 -5.10 -12.44 -4.30
N ILE A 34 -5.98 -11.92 -5.15
CA ILE A 34 -7.19 -12.63 -5.59
C ILE A 34 -6.87 -13.89 -6.40
N ALA A 35 -5.89 -13.83 -7.30
CA ALA A 35 -5.54 -14.96 -8.16
C ALA A 35 -4.77 -16.06 -7.40
N ALA A 36 -3.91 -15.69 -6.45
CA ALA A 36 -3.13 -16.63 -5.65
C ALA A 36 -4.00 -17.38 -4.62
N PHE A 37 -5.01 -16.72 -4.05
CA PHE A 37 -5.94 -17.32 -3.10
C PHE A 37 -7.28 -17.59 -3.78
N HIS A 38 -7.37 -18.71 -4.52
CA HIS A 38 -8.50 -19.23 -5.29
C HIS A 38 -9.84 -19.45 -4.52
N TYR A 39 -10.05 -18.81 -3.36
CA TYR A 39 -11.24 -18.88 -2.51
C TYR A 39 -11.98 -17.53 -2.50
N PRO A 40 -13.32 -17.50 -2.30
CA PRO A 40 -14.09 -16.27 -2.37
C PRO A 40 -13.71 -15.33 -1.23
N MET A 41 -12.86 -14.33 -1.51
CA MET A 41 -12.65 -13.20 -0.60
C MET A 41 -13.94 -12.37 -0.52
N LYS A 42 -14.17 -11.75 0.65
CA LYS A 42 -15.23 -10.73 0.76
C LYS A 42 -15.00 -9.66 -0.32
N LEU A 43 -16.07 -9.22 -0.98
CA LEU A 43 -15.99 -8.18 -2.01
C LEU A 43 -15.38 -6.88 -1.46
N THR A 44 -15.57 -6.62 -0.16
CA THR A 44 -14.96 -5.51 0.58
C THR A 44 -13.44 -5.50 0.55
N ALA A 45 -12.79 -6.66 0.35
CA ALA A 45 -11.34 -6.75 0.20
C ALA A 45 -10.86 -6.10 -1.10
N ILE A 46 -11.57 -6.40 -2.19
CA ILE A 46 -11.28 -5.95 -3.56
C ILE A 46 -11.54 -4.45 -3.69
N THR A 47 -12.60 -3.96 -3.03
CA THR A 47 -13.00 -2.55 -3.06
C THR A 47 -12.50 -1.74 -1.86
N SER A 48 -11.61 -2.31 -1.03
CA SER A 48 -11.19 -1.72 0.26
C SER A 48 -10.55 -0.33 0.16
N ILE A 49 -10.01 0.03 -1.00
CA ILE A 49 -9.38 1.33 -1.28
C ILE A 49 -10.16 2.18 -2.29
N TYR A 50 -11.26 1.65 -2.81
CA TYR A 50 -12.09 2.37 -3.78
C TYR A 50 -12.82 3.51 -3.05
N CYS A 51 -12.59 4.73 -3.53
CA CYS A 51 -13.20 5.95 -3.00
C CYS A 51 -13.09 7.05 -4.04
N HIS A 52 -13.69 8.21 -3.77
CA HIS A 52 -13.57 9.36 -4.66
C HIS A 52 -12.09 9.78 -4.82
N PRO A 53 -11.62 10.27 -5.97
CA PRO A 53 -10.21 10.59 -6.18
C PRO A 53 -9.59 11.54 -5.14
N ILE A 54 -10.39 12.48 -4.61
CA ILE A 54 -9.96 13.40 -3.54
C ILE A 54 -9.78 12.64 -2.22
N GLU A 55 -10.72 11.75 -1.86
CA GLU A 55 -10.59 10.90 -0.68
C GLU A 55 -9.40 9.95 -0.82
N HIS A 56 -9.17 9.42 -2.03
CA HIS A 56 -8.03 8.59 -2.30
C HIS A 56 -6.71 9.34 -2.08
N ALA A 57 -6.62 10.60 -2.55
CA ALA A 57 -5.43 11.42 -2.34
C ALA A 57 -5.17 11.72 -0.86
N LEU A 58 -6.22 12.10 -0.11
CA LEU A 58 -6.08 12.60 1.26
C LEU A 58 -6.12 11.49 2.32
N SER A 59 -6.96 10.49 2.17
CA SER A 59 -7.20 9.45 3.17
C SER A 59 -6.41 8.17 2.92
N ASN A 60 -6.09 7.86 1.66
CA ASN A 60 -5.31 6.65 1.33
C ASN A 60 -3.84 6.99 1.07
N LEU A 61 -3.56 7.87 0.10
CA LEU A 61 -2.20 8.10 -0.40
C LEU A 61 -1.35 8.95 0.53
N ALA A 62 -1.86 10.10 0.97
CA ALA A 62 -1.13 11.03 1.83
C ALA A 62 -0.66 10.38 3.15
N PRO A 63 -1.51 9.75 3.98
CA PRO A 63 -1.05 9.17 5.25
C PRO A 63 -0.03 8.05 5.06
N VAL A 64 -0.14 7.27 3.98
CA VAL A 64 0.83 6.21 3.68
C VAL A 64 2.19 6.79 3.26
N LEU A 65 2.21 7.84 2.44
CA LEU A 65 3.46 8.37 1.86
C LEU A 65 4.11 9.48 2.69
N LEU A 66 3.35 10.25 3.46
CA LEU A 66 3.86 11.44 4.15
C LEU A 66 5.00 11.11 5.12
N GLY A 67 4.83 10.11 5.98
CA GLY A 67 5.84 9.73 6.98
C GLY A 67 7.20 9.39 6.35
N PRO A 68 7.28 8.36 5.49
CA PRO A 68 8.53 8.00 4.82
C PRO A 68 9.11 9.13 3.95
N THR A 69 8.27 9.94 3.32
CA THR A 69 8.72 11.09 2.51
C THR A 69 9.37 12.16 3.39
N LEU A 70 8.76 12.50 4.53
CA LEU A 70 9.31 13.44 5.50
C LEU A 70 10.62 12.93 6.13
N CYS A 71 10.77 11.61 6.27
CA CYS A 71 12.02 10.97 6.68
C CYS A 71 13.09 10.91 5.58
N GLY A 72 12.81 11.40 4.36
CA GLY A 72 13.75 11.34 3.24
C GLY A 72 14.04 9.92 2.76
N ALA A 73 13.07 9.01 2.85
CA ALA A 73 13.24 7.60 2.48
C ALA A 73 13.53 7.43 0.98
N HIS A 74 14.31 6.41 0.65
CA HIS A 74 14.60 6.06 -0.74
C HIS A 74 13.31 5.65 -1.48
N VAL A 75 13.26 5.90 -2.79
CA VAL A 75 12.09 5.57 -3.63
C VAL A 75 11.67 4.10 -3.54
N THR A 76 12.64 3.19 -3.42
CA THR A 76 12.39 1.76 -3.22
C THR A 76 11.69 1.48 -1.88
N THR A 77 12.08 2.21 -0.83
CA THR A 77 11.43 2.11 0.50
C THR A 77 10.00 2.61 0.44
N LEU A 78 9.74 3.74 -0.23
CA LEU A 78 8.39 4.24 -0.48
C LEU A 78 7.53 3.20 -1.21
N TRP A 79 8.09 2.55 -2.22
CA TRP A 79 7.39 1.54 -3.00
C TRP A 79 7.04 0.30 -2.17
N ILE A 80 8.02 -0.28 -1.47
CA ILE A 80 7.80 -1.45 -0.58
C ILE A 80 6.79 -1.10 0.52
N TRP A 81 6.90 0.09 1.12
CA TRP A 81 5.99 0.56 2.15
C TRP A 81 4.55 0.64 1.64
N ALA A 82 4.35 1.20 0.45
CA ALA A 82 3.03 1.26 -0.18
C ALA A 82 2.48 -0.14 -0.50
N CYS A 83 3.31 -1.10 -0.94
CA CYS A 83 2.90 -2.50 -1.12
C CYS A 83 2.35 -3.07 0.19
N VAL A 84 3.11 -2.92 1.28
CA VAL A 84 2.74 -3.46 2.60
C VAL A 84 1.44 -2.84 3.10
N ALA A 85 1.29 -1.52 2.96
CA ALA A 85 0.06 -0.83 3.36
C ALA A 85 -1.18 -1.37 2.61
N VAL A 86 -1.09 -1.52 1.28
CA VAL A 86 -2.20 -2.04 0.46
C VAL A 86 -2.52 -3.50 0.78
N MET A 87 -1.51 -4.34 1.00
CA MET A 87 -1.70 -5.73 1.42
C MET A 87 -2.42 -5.80 2.77
N SER A 88 -1.95 -5.02 3.76
CA SER A 88 -2.53 -4.98 5.10
C SER A 88 -4.02 -4.59 5.06
N THR A 89 -4.38 -3.58 4.28
CA THR A 89 -5.78 -3.18 4.08
C THR A 89 -6.59 -4.30 3.43
N THR A 90 -6.10 -4.85 2.31
CA THR A 90 -6.79 -5.96 1.62
C THR A 90 -7.05 -7.15 2.54
N PHE A 91 -6.04 -7.54 3.33
CA PHE A 91 -6.15 -8.67 4.26
C PHE A 91 -7.14 -8.40 5.39
N SER A 92 -7.13 -7.20 5.96
CA SER A 92 -8.08 -6.82 7.04
C SER A 92 -9.54 -6.85 6.57
N HIS A 93 -9.79 -6.67 5.27
CA HIS A 93 -11.12 -6.71 4.66
C HIS A 93 -11.43 -8.03 3.93
N SER A 94 -10.51 -9.00 3.92
CA SER A 94 -10.65 -10.26 3.20
C SER A 94 -11.59 -11.27 3.85
N GLY A 95 -11.72 -11.20 5.18
CA GLY A 95 -12.35 -12.24 5.99
C GLY A 95 -11.45 -13.45 6.28
N TYR A 96 -10.18 -13.44 5.85
CA TYR A 96 -9.22 -14.52 6.07
C TYR A 96 -8.14 -14.13 7.09
N HIS A 97 -7.63 -15.13 7.80
CA HIS A 97 -6.48 -14.99 8.70
C HIS A 97 -5.21 -15.39 7.98
N PHE A 98 -4.42 -14.41 7.56
CA PHE A 98 -3.15 -14.64 6.90
C PHE A 98 -2.00 -14.77 7.92
N PRO A 99 -1.01 -15.64 7.67
CA PRO A 99 0.18 -15.71 8.51
C PRO A 99 0.92 -14.37 8.51
N PHE A 100 1.45 -13.97 9.66
CA PHE A 100 2.17 -12.70 9.87
C PHE A 100 1.33 -11.42 9.69
N GLN A 101 0.01 -11.53 9.68
CA GLN A 101 -0.90 -10.40 9.61
C GLN A 101 -1.83 -10.35 10.83
N PRO A 102 -2.25 -9.15 11.25
CA PRO A 102 -3.30 -9.02 12.25
C PRO A 102 -4.58 -9.73 11.79
N SER A 103 -5.35 -10.26 12.76
CA SER A 103 -6.66 -10.83 12.48
C SER A 103 -7.63 -9.76 11.94
N PRO A 104 -8.46 -10.07 10.93
CA PRO A 104 -9.50 -9.17 10.46
C PRO A 104 -10.62 -8.93 11.48
N GLU A 105 -10.72 -9.73 12.55
CA GLU A 105 -11.82 -9.64 13.53
C GLU A 105 -11.87 -8.31 14.26
N ALA A 106 -10.71 -7.76 14.64
CA ALA A 106 -10.63 -6.46 15.30
C ALA A 106 -11.11 -5.33 14.38
N HIS A 107 -10.76 -5.43 13.11
CA HIS A 107 -11.21 -4.50 12.07
C HIS A 107 -12.72 -4.66 11.81
N ASP A 108 -13.21 -5.89 11.67
CA ASP A 108 -14.64 -6.19 11.54
C ASP A 108 -15.45 -5.68 12.76
N TYR A 109 -14.91 -5.77 13.97
CA TYR A 109 -15.53 -5.22 15.19
C TYR A 109 -15.61 -3.69 15.14
N HIS A 110 -14.55 -3.01 14.72
CA HIS A 110 -14.53 -1.55 14.54
C HIS A 110 -15.59 -1.05 13.54
N HIS A 111 -15.99 -1.85 12.55
CA HIS A 111 -17.05 -1.49 11.59
C HIS A 111 -18.46 -1.92 12.00
N LYS A 112 -18.63 -2.60 13.15
CA LYS A 112 -19.95 -3.04 13.67
C LYS A 112 -20.66 -2.00 14.54
N VAL A 113 -20.04 -0.84 14.79
CA VAL A 113 -20.61 0.27 15.57
C VAL A 113 -21.40 1.24 14.70
#